data_AF-A0A2E1KNX0-F1
#
_entry.id   AF-A0A2E1KNX0-F1
#
_cell.length_a   1.000
_cell.length_b   1.000
_cell.length_c   1.000
_cell.angle_alpha   90.00
_cell.angle_beta   90.00
_cell.angle_gamma   90.00
#
_symmetry.space_group_name_H-M   'P 1'
#
loop_
_entity.id
_entity.type
_entity.pdbx_description
1 polymer ?
#
loop_
_entity_poly.entity_id
_entity_poly.type
_entity_poly.pdbx_seq_one_letter_code
_entity_poly.pdbx_strand_id
1 'polypeptide(L)'
;MRFLRVLRLVSKIEGGSTLLLFGIAMPLKYLAGMPLAVTLVGSVHGALFVGLVLMFAIAVRRVPLSIGLALTGMVAAIVPFGPFWFDQRLAGVALPAHHTDA
;
A
#
# COMPACT_ATOMS: atom_id res chain seq x y z
N MET A 1 0.22 -18.86 0.88
CA MET A 1 -0.90 -18.14 1.55
C MET A 1 -0.46 -17.09 2.59
N ARG A 2 0.46 -17.37 3.54
CA ARG A 2 0.87 -16.39 4.59
C ARG A 2 1.47 -15.10 4.02
N PHE A 3 2.39 -15.19 3.06
CA PHE A 3 3.08 -14.04 2.47
C PHE A 3 2.11 -13.00 1.85
N LEU A 4 1.14 -13.45 1.04
CA LEU A 4 0.13 -12.57 0.45
C LEU A 4 -0.72 -11.85 1.51
N ARG A 5 -1.00 -12.51 2.63
CA ARG A 5 -1.77 -11.92 3.73
C ARG A 5 -0.99 -10.79 4.40
N VAL A 6 0.31 -10.97 4.60
CA VAL A 6 1.22 -9.92 5.10
C VAL A 6 1.35 -8.79 4.08
N LEU A 7 1.55 -9.11 2.79
CA LEU A 7 1.61 -8.10 1.72
C LEU A 7 0.36 -7.21 1.73
N ARG A 8 -0.83 -7.81 1.79
CA ARG A 8 -2.10 -7.07 1.88
C ARG A 8 -2.20 -6.21 3.13
N LEU A 9 -1.78 -6.71 4.28
CA LEU A 9 -1.79 -5.94 5.53
C LEU A 9 -0.86 -4.73 5.43
N VAL A 10 0.37 -4.94 4.93
CA VAL A 10 1.35 -3.86 4.75
C VAL A 10 0.85 -2.84 3.74
N SER A 11 0.24 -3.26 2.62
CA SER A 11 -0.38 -2.34 1.65
C SER A 11 -1.49 -1.48 2.26
N LYS A 12 -2.29 -2.04 3.18
CA LYS A 12 -3.35 -1.27 3.88
C LYS A 12 -2.75 -0.26 4.86
N ILE A 13 -1.72 -0.65 5.60
CA ILE A 13 -1.02 0.24 6.54
C ILE A 13 -0.33 1.37 5.78
N GLU A 14 0.35 1.04 4.67
CA GLU A 14 0.98 2.03 3.79
C GLU A 14 -0.06 3.00 3.24
N GLY A 15 -1.18 2.52 2.68
CA GLY A 15 -2.26 3.39 2.22
C GLY A 15 -2.83 4.29 3.31
N GLY A 16 -2.99 3.77 4.54
CA GLY A 16 -3.36 4.58 5.71
C GLY A 16 -2.32 5.66 6.02
N SER A 17 -1.02 5.33 5.97
CA SER A 17 0.07 6.29 6.19
C SER A 17 0.12 7.37 5.10
N THR A 18 -0.24 7.05 3.85
CA THR A 18 -0.37 8.01 2.74
C THR A 18 -1.49 9.00 3.01
N LEU A 19 -2.66 8.53 3.48
CA LEU A 19 -3.76 9.41 3.88
C LEU A 19 -3.40 10.27 5.08
N LEU A 20 -2.68 9.73 6.06
CA LEU A 20 -2.21 10.50 7.21
C LEU A 20 -1.23 11.60 6.77
N LEU A 21 -0.30 11.29 5.87
CA LEU A 21 0.68 12.24 5.36
C LEU A 21 0.02 13.37 4.56
N PHE A 22 -0.78 13.03 3.55
CA PHE A 22 -1.38 14.03 2.66
C PHE A 22 -2.64 14.69 3.24
N GLY A 23 -3.44 13.96 4.00
CA GLY A 23 -4.70 14.42 4.56
C GLY A 23 -4.58 15.14 5.90
N ILE A 24 -3.49 14.93 6.65
CA ILE A 24 -3.30 15.56 7.97
C ILE A 24 -1.97 16.32 8.04
N ALA A 25 -0.84 15.66 7.78
CA ALA A 25 0.46 16.31 7.96
C ALA A 25 0.67 17.49 7.01
N MET A 26 0.26 17.36 5.74
CA MET A 26 0.33 18.46 4.77
C MET A 26 -0.56 19.66 5.15
N PRO A 27 -1.86 19.48 5.50
CA PRO A 27 -2.67 20.57 6.05
C PRO A 27 -2.05 21.22 7.30
N LEU A 28 -1.51 20.44 8.24
CA LEU A 28 -0.84 21.01 9.43
C LEU A 28 0.38 21.85 9.06
N LYS A 29 1.16 21.45 8.06
CA LYS A 29 2.29 22.24 7.55
C LYS A 29 1.84 23.60 7.03
N TYR A 30 0.78 23.64 6.21
CA TYR A 30 0.35 24.88 5.54
C TYR A 30 -0.57 25.76 6.40
N LEU A 31 -1.47 25.16 7.18
CA LEU A 31 -2.49 25.88 7.97
C LEU A 31 -2.02 26.21 9.39
N ALA A 32 -1.22 25.34 10.01
CA ALA A 32 -0.77 25.49 11.39
C ALA A 32 0.74 25.78 11.49
N GLY A 33 1.45 25.89 10.35
CA GLY A 33 2.90 26.17 10.33
C GLY A 33 3.74 25.08 11.01
N MET A 34 3.27 23.82 11.02
CA MET A 34 3.93 22.69 11.70
C MET A 34 4.67 21.77 10.71
N PRO A 35 5.85 22.15 10.18
CA PRO A 35 6.58 21.31 9.22
C PRO A 35 7.06 20.00 9.84
N LEU A 36 7.26 19.96 11.17
CA LEU A 36 7.71 18.76 11.89
C LEU A 36 6.73 17.58 11.73
N ALA A 37 5.43 17.84 11.61
CA ALA A 37 4.43 16.81 11.38
C ALA A 37 4.71 16.07 10.06
N VAL A 38 5.08 16.79 9.01
CA VAL A 38 5.45 16.20 7.71
C VAL A 38 6.76 15.44 7.79
N THR A 39 7.75 15.93 8.54
CA THR A 39 9.02 15.21 8.72
C THR A 39 8.81 13.86 9.41
N LEU A 40 8.05 13.83 10.50
CA LEU A 40 7.79 12.60 11.26
C LEU A 40 6.90 11.63 10.49
N VAL A 41 5.74 12.08 10.02
CA VAL A 41 4.81 11.21 9.28
C VAL A 41 5.41 10.78 7.94
N GLY A 42 6.10 11.69 7.26
CA GLY A 42 6.74 11.43 5.97
C GLY A 42 7.90 10.44 6.06
N SER A 43 8.71 10.48 7.13
CA SER A 43 9.78 9.50 7.34
C SER A 43 9.24 8.10 7.63
N VAL A 44 8.20 8.00 8.48
CA VAL A 44 7.49 6.73 8.74
C VAL A 44 6.87 6.17 7.46
N HIS A 45 6.14 7.01 6.72
CA HIS A 45 5.54 6.63 5.44
C HIS A 45 6.59 6.18 4.42
N GLY A 46 7.70 6.92 4.28
CA GLY A 46 8.78 6.57 3.36
C GLY A 46 9.39 5.20 3.65
N ALA A 47 9.60 4.87 4.94
CA ALA A 47 10.07 3.54 5.34
C ALA A 47 9.06 2.44 4.98
N LEU A 48 7.76 2.67 5.22
CA LEU A 48 6.69 1.75 4.84
C LEU A 48 6.62 1.53 3.33
N PHE A 49 6.74 2.60 2.54
CA PHE A 49 6.71 2.55 1.08
C PHE A 49 7.88 1.71 0.53
N VAL A 50 9.11 1.95 0.99
CA VAL A 50 10.28 1.16 0.57
C VAL A 50 10.10 -0.32 0.94
N GLY A 51 9.61 -0.60 2.16
CA GLY A 51 9.29 -1.96 2.59
C GLY A 51 8.27 -2.64 1.68
N LEU A 52 7.21 -1.92 1.30
CA LEU A 52 6.17 -2.44 0.41
C LEU A 52 6.71 -2.72 -1.00
N VAL A 53 7.53 -1.83 -1.56
CA VAL A 53 8.18 -2.03 -2.87
C VAL A 53 9.06 -3.30 -2.86
N LEU A 54 9.86 -3.50 -1.81
CA LEU A 54 10.67 -4.71 -1.66
C LEU A 54 9.80 -5.97 -1.58
N MET A 55 8.68 -5.91 -0.84
CA MET A 55 7.75 -7.03 -0.78
C MET A 55 7.14 -7.35 -2.15
N PHE A 56 6.73 -6.35 -2.94
CA PHE A 56 6.26 -6.60 -4.31
C PHE A 56 7.33 -7.21 -5.22
N ALA A 57 8.58 -6.72 -5.13
CA ALA A 57 9.70 -7.28 -5.89
C ALA A 57 9.97 -8.76 -5.56
N ILE A 58 9.82 -9.14 -4.29
CA ILE A 58 9.90 -10.54 -3.84
C ILE A 58 8.67 -11.33 -4.29
N ALA A 59 7.48 -10.73 -4.23
CA ALA A 59 6.21 -11.36 -4.56
C ALA A 59 6.17 -11.88 -6.00
N VAL A 60 6.70 -11.10 -6.95
CA VAL A 60 6.80 -11.47 -8.38
C VAL A 60 7.57 -12.77 -8.59
N ARG A 61 8.54 -13.10 -7.71
CA ARG A 61 9.33 -14.34 -7.80
C ARG A 61 8.77 -15.49 -6.96
N ARG A 62 7.91 -15.22 -5.99
CA ARG A 62 7.45 -16.19 -4.98
C ARG A 62 6.01 -16.64 -5.18
N VAL A 63 5.23 -15.90 -5.95
CA VAL A 63 3.80 -16.13 -6.18
C VAL A 63 3.54 -15.87 -7.68
N PRO A 64 2.59 -16.56 -8.33
CA PRO A 64 2.18 -16.25 -9.72
C PRO A 64 1.42 -14.91 -9.82
N LEU A 65 2.02 -13.83 -9.33
CA LEU A 65 1.57 -12.46 -9.54
C LEU A 65 2.10 -11.99 -10.89
N SER A 66 1.22 -11.47 -11.75
CA SER A 66 1.67 -10.87 -12.99
C SER A 66 2.52 -9.62 -12.70
N ILE A 67 3.58 -9.45 -13.45
CA ILE A 67 4.48 -8.28 -13.33
C ILE A 67 3.67 -6.98 -13.50
N GLY A 68 2.71 -6.96 -14.42
CA GLY A 68 1.82 -5.83 -14.62
C GLY A 68 0.99 -5.47 -13.37
N LEU A 69 0.54 -6.47 -12.61
CA LEU A 69 -0.21 -6.26 -11.37
C LEU A 69 0.70 -5.73 -10.25
N ALA A 70 1.92 -6.24 -10.13
CA ALA A 70 2.90 -5.71 -9.17
C ALA A 70 3.28 -4.26 -9.49
N LEU A 71 3.48 -3.93 -10.77
CA LEU A 71 3.75 -2.56 -11.21
C LEU A 71 2.58 -1.62 -10.97
N THR A 72 1.34 -2.05 -11.24
CA THR A 72 0.16 -1.24 -10.90
C THR A 72 0.04 -1.01 -9.40
N GLY A 73 0.40 -2.00 -8.56
CA GLY A 73 0.44 -1.83 -7.10
C GLY A 73 1.47 -0.79 -6.66
N MET A 74 2.66 -0.80 -7.27
CA MET A 74 3.70 0.20 -6.99
C MET A 74 3.29 1.61 -7.42
N VAL A 75 2.71 1.76 -8.62
CA VAL A 75 2.23 3.06 -9.11
C VAL A 75 1.07 3.55 -8.27
N ALA A 76 0.17 2.66 -7.89
CA ALA A 76 -0.96 2.98 -7.02
C ALA A 76 -0.48 3.46 -5.64
N ALA A 77 0.62 2.94 -5.08
CA ALA A 77 1.17 3.40 -3.82
C ALA A 77 1.69 4.86 -3.82
N ILE A 78 2.03 5.41 -4.99
CA ILE A 78 2.47 6.80 -5.12
C ILE A 78 1.28 7.78 -5.04
N VAL A 79 0.11 7.35 -5.51
CA VAL A 79 -1.06 8.23 -5.59
C VAL A 79 -1.83 8.16 -4.28
N PRO A 80 -2.14 9.29 -3.62
CA PRO A 80 -3.06 9.27 -2.48
C PRO A 80 -4.36 8.59 -2.92
N PHE A 81 -4.85 7.62 -2.12
CA PHE A 81 -5.95 6.70 -2.42
C PHE A 81 -5.67 5.51 -3.35
N GLY A 82 -4.56 5.47 -4.07
CA GLY A 82 -4.23 4.36 -4.97
C GLY A 82 -4.10 3.00 -4.27
N PRO A 83 -3.51 2.87 -3.06
CA PRO A 83 -3.45 1.58 -2.35
C PRO A 83 -4.82 0.97 -2.06
N PHE A 84 -5.84 1.79 -1.77
CA PHE A 84 -7.19 1.33 -1.47
C PHE A 84 -7.90 0.80 -2.72
N TRP A 85 -7.70 1.45 -3.87
CA TRP A 85 -8.18 0.97 -5.16
C TRP A 85 -7.47 -0.33 -5.56
N PHE A 86 -6.16 -0.42 -5.30
CA PHE A 86 -5.37 -1.60 -5.62
C PHE A 86 -5.72 -2.82 -4.75
N ASP A 87 -5.96 -2.67 -3.44
CA ASP A 87 -6.37 -3.80 -2.58
C ASP A 87 -7.69 -4.44 -3.05
N GLN A 88 -8.63 -3.66 -3.59
CA GLN A 88 -9.86 -4.20 -4.19
C GLN A 88 -9.56 -5.07 -5.42
N ARG A 89 -8.64 -4.64 -6.29
CA ARG A 89 -8.19 -5.46 -7.44
C ARG A 89 -7.42 -6.70 -6.99
N LEU A 90 -6.58 -6.57 -5.98
CA LEU A 90 -5.80 -7.69 -5.45
C LEU A 90 -6.70 -8.71 -4.72
N ALA A 91 -7.79 -8.27 -4.08
CA ALA A 91 -8.79 -9.16 -3.48
C ALA A 91 -9.45 -10.07 -4.52
N GLY A 92 -9.77 -9.55 -5.71
CA GLY A 92 -10.35 -10.32 -6.81
C GLY A 92 -9.39 -11.32 -7.46
N VAL A 93 -8.07 -11.07 -7.40
CA VAL A 93 -7.04 -11.97 -7.94
C VAL A 93 -6.55 -12.99 -6.92
N ALA A 94 -6.51 -12.62 -5.63
CA ALA A 94 -5.97 -13.46 -4.55
C ALA A 94 -7.00 -14.42 -3.93
N LEU A 95 -8.27 -14.26 -4.24
CA LEU A 95 -9.32 -15.24 -3.93
C LEU A 95 -9.68 -16.00 -5.21
N PRO A 96 -9.15 -17.20 -5.48
CA PRO A 96 -10.07 -18.23 -5.96
C PRO A 96 -11.13 -18.32 -4.86
N ALA A 97 -12.33 -17.88 -5.16
CA ALA A 97 -13.47 -18.11 -4.30
C ALA A 97 -13.42 -19.56 -3.86
N HIS A 98 -13.46 -19.79 -2.55
CA HIS A 98 -13.89 -21.08 -2.05
C HIS A 98 -15.28 -21.27 -2.64
N HIS A 99 -15.40 -22.07 -3.70
CA HIS A 99 -16.65 -22.70 -4.07
C HIS A 99 -16.92 -23.71 -2.97
N THR A 100 -17.52 -23.24 -1.88
CA THR A 100 -18.44 -24.09 -1.13
C THR A 100 -19.79 -23.94 -1.81
N ASP A 101 -20.46 -25.08 -1.97
CA ASP A 101 -21.89 -25.28 -2.23
C ASP A 101 -22.28 -25.67 -3.68
N ALA A 102 -22.04 -26.94 -4.03
CA ALA A 102 -23.05 -27.90 -4.50
C ALA A 102 -22.45 -29.32 -4.61
#